data_AF-A0AAX2KW69-F1
#
_entry.id   AF-A0AAX2KW69-F1
#
_cell.length_a   1.000
_cell.length_b   1.000
_cell.length_c   1.000
_cell.angle_alpha   90.00
_cell.angle_beta   90.00
_cell.angle_gamma   90.00
#
_symmetry.space_group_name_H-M   'P 1'
#
loop_
_entity.id
_entity.type
_entity.pdbx_description
1 polymer ?
#
loop_
_entity_poly.entity_id
_entity_poly.type
_entity_poly.pdbx_seq_one_letter_code
_entity_poly.pdbx_strand_id
1 'polypeptide(L)'
;MKFISPMIFTLLLVIFTLVFELNLVSTAYFSLLLSIFVHELGHLVFGLFNKVRPESLIFGFIKLSWEKQFKVRLNTQWGFFGGLFRYKPTTFNNKKILRLLTGGPIFSLFFTLTFFVKIEFFQYFLYLIFQYS
;
A
#
# COMPACT_ATOMS: atom_id res chain seq x y z
N MET A 1 -9.63 9.39 -25.37
CA MET A 1 -10.67 9.23 -24.33
C MET A 1 -10.12 9.75 -23.01
N LYS A 2 -10.81 10.66 -22.32
CA LYS A 2 -10.43 11.07 -20.96
C LYS A 2 -10.87 9.96 -20.00
N PHE A 3 -9.93 9.14 -19.54
CA PHE A 3 -10.22 8.16 -18.49
C PHE A 3 -10.62 8.90 -17.21
N ILE A 4 -11.67 8.43 -16.53
CA ILE A 4 -12.08 8.91 -15.20
C ILE A 4 -10.87 8.83 -14.28
N SER A 5 -10.55 9.84 -13.48
CA SER A 5 -9.35 9.77 -12.64
C SER A 5 -9.46 8.63 -11.62
N PRO A 6 -8.35 8.02 -11.17
CA PRO A 6 -8.40 6.95 -10.18
C PRO A 6 -9.14 7.33 -8.89
N MET A 7 -9.04 8.60 -8.47
CA MET A 7 -9.81 9.12 -7.34
C MET A 7 -11.32 9.08 -7.59
N ILE A 8 -11.78 9.59 -8.74
CA ILE A 8 -13.21 9.62 -9.06
C ILE A 8 -13.75 8.20 -9.17
N PHE A 9 -12.99 7.28 -9.76
CA PHE A 9 -13.37 5.86 -9.78
C PHE A 9 -13.49 5.30 -8.37
N THR A 10 -12.54 5.59 -7.48
CA THR A 10 -12.58 5.12 -6.09
C THR A 10 -13.84 5.65 -5.37
N LEU A 11 -14.16 6.93 -5.55
CA LEU A 11 -15.35 7.54 -4.96
C LEU A 11 -16.64 6.88 -5.48
N LEU A 12 -16.74 6.68 -6.80
CA LEU A 12 -17.89 6.02 -7.42
C LEU A 12 -18.04 4.58 -6.94
N LEU A 13 -16.94 3.83 -6.82
CA LEU A 13 -16.96 2.47 -6.29
C LEU A 13 -17.45 2.45 -4.84
N VAL A 14 -16.96 3.37 -3.99
CA VAL A 14 -17.41 3.46 -2.60
C VAL A 14 -18.91 3.76 -2.53
N ILE A 15 -19.40 4.77 -3.26
CA ILE A 15 -20.83 5.11 -3.31
C ILE A 15 -21.64 3.91 -3.78
N PHE A 16 -21.21 3.26 -4.86
CA PHE A 16 -21.88 2.06 -5.39
C PHE A 16 -21.94 0.96 -4.33
N THR A 17 -20.82 0.63 -3.69
CA THR A 17 -20.80 -0.43 -2.66
C THR A 17 -21.66 -0.09 -1.44
N LEU A 18 -21.76 1.19 -1.07
CA LEU A 18 -22.64 1.63 0.03
C LEU A 18 -24.12 1.52 -0.35
N VAL A 19 -24.50 1.98 -1.55
CA VAL A 19 -25.88 1.96 -2.04
C VAL A 19 -26.42 0.53 -2.18
N PHE A 20 -25.56 -0.41 -2.59
CA PHE A 20 -25.93 -1.80 -2.80
C PHE A 20 -25.53 -2.73 -1.64
N GLU A 21 -25.10 -2.17 -0.50
CA GLU A 21 -24.68 -2.92 0.70
C GLU A 21 -23.60 -3.99 0.43
N LEU A 22 -22.73 -3.76 -0.55
CA LEU A 22 -21.67 -4.66 -1.00
C LEU A 22 -20.43 -4.55 -0.11
N ASN A 23 -20.60 -4.76 1.19
CA ASN A 23 -19.55 -4.61 2.20
C ASN A 23 -18.30 -5.44 1.86
N LEU A 24 -18.49 -6.68 1.41
CA LEU A 24 -17.37 -7.57 1.06
C LEU A 24 -16.52 -7.04 -0.11
N VAL A 25 -17.15 -6.43 -1.12
CA VAL A 25 -16.46 -5.83 -2.26
C VAL A 25 -15.64 -4.61 -1.80
N SER A 26 -16.26 -3.76 -0.98
CA SER A 26 -15.59 -2.59 -0.40
C SER A 26 -14.39 -3.01 0.46
N THR A 27 -14.57 -3.98 1.35
CA THR A 27 -13.50 -4.54 2.18
C THR A 27 -12.37 -5.12 1.34
N ALA A 28 -12.67 -5.92 0.31
CA ALA A 28 -11.66 -6.49 -0.58
C ALA A 28 -10.87 -5.39 -1.31
N TYR A 29 -11.57 -4.37 -1.81
CA TYR A 29 -10.94 -3.24 -2.50
C TYR A 29 -9.98 -2.44 -1.58
N PHE A 30 -10.42 -2.08 -0.37
CA PHE A 30 -9.55 -1.40 0.59
C PHE A 30 -8.41 -2.27 1.09
N SER A 31 -8.63 -3.59 1.21
CA SER A 31 -7.56 -4.54 1.55
C SER A 31 -6.50 -4.60 0.46
N LEU A 32 -6.89 -4.55 -0.81
CA LEU A 32 -5.95 -4.47 -1.93
C LEU A 32 -5.17 -3.16 -1.92
N LEU A 33 -5.82 -2.01 -1.70
CA LEU A 33 -5.14 -0.72 -1.57
C LEU A 33 -4.14 -0.72 -0.41
N LEU A 34 -4.50 -1.31 0.74
CA LEU A 34 -3.61 -1.46 1.88
C LEU A 34 -2.42 -2.37 1.54
N SER A 35 -2.66 -3.50 0.87
CA SER A 35 -1.60 -4.43 0.44
C SER A 35 -0.59 -3.75 -0.48
N ILE A 36 -1.08 -2.98 -1.47
CA ILE A 36 -0.24 -2.16 -2.36
C ILE A 36 0.55 -1.13 -1.54
N PHE A 37 -0.11 -0.42 -0.62
CA PHE A 37 0.57 0.56 0.22
C PHE A 37 1.70 -0.07 1.04
N VAL A 38 1.44 -1.21 1.68
CA VAL A 38 2.44 -1.96 2.46
C VAL A 38 3.59 -2.42 1.56
N HIS A 39 3.31 -2.91 0.35
CA HIS A 39 4.34 -3.31 -0.62
C HIS A 39 5.26 -2.15 -0.98
N GLU A 40 4.69 -1.02 -1.39
CA GLU A 40 5.46 0.16 -1.78
C GLU A 40 6.20 0.78 -0.58
N LEU A 41 5.62 0.70 0.62
CA LEU A 41 6.27 1.11 1.86
C LEU A 41 7.51 0.27 2.14
N GLY A 42 7.49 -1.03 1.82
CA GLY A 42 8.67 -1.90 1.88
C GLY A 42 9.81 -1.39 1.01
N HIS A 43 9.53 -1.00 -0.22
CA HIS A 43 10.54 -0.38 -1.10
C HIS A 43 11.09 0.92 -0.51
N LEU A 44 10.24 1.76 0.07
CA LEU A 44 10.66 3.00 0.73
C LEU A 44 11.59 2.72 1.92
N VAL A 45 11.19 1.84 2.84
CA VAL A 45 11.98 1.50 4.05
C VAL A 45 13.35 0.94 3.67
N PHE A 46 13.40 -0.03 2.75
CA PHE A 46 14.66 -0.59 2.28
C PHE A 46 15.48 0.44 1.49
N GLY A 47 14.85 1.32 0.72
CA GLY A 47 15.51 2.42 0.05
C GLY A 47 16.21 3.36 1.03
N LEU A 48 15.52 3.76 2.10
CA LEU A 48 16.07 4.61 3.16
C LEU A 48 17.26 3.95 3.86
N PHE A 49 17.17 2.66 4.21
CA PHE A 49 18.29 1.92 4.79
C PHE A 49 19.52 1.85 3.87
N ASN A 50 19.31 1.84 2.55
CA ASN A 50 20.39 1.84 1.56
C ASN A 50 20.85 3.25 1.14
N LYS A 51 20.39 4.30 1.85
CA LYS A 51 20.68 5.72 1.59
C LYS A 51 20.23 6.19 0.20
N VAL A 52 19.19 5.56 -0.35
CA VAL A 52 18.55 5.99 -1.59
C VAL A 52 17.61 7.15 -1.31
N ARG A 53 17.63 8.19 -2.14
CA ARG A 53 16.76 9.36 -1.97
C ARG A 53 15.39 9.10 -2.62
N PRO A 54 14.30 9.00 -1.85
CA PRO A 54 12.96 8.82 -2.39
C PRO A 54 12.49 10.09 -3.12
N GLU A 55 11.76 9.92 -4.23
CA GLU A 55 11.12 11.02 -4.96
C GLU A 55 9.62 11.02 -4.75
N SER A 56 8.99 9.84 -4.87
CA SER A 56 7.56 9.69 -4.66
C SER A 56 7.16 8.25 -4.36
N LEU A 57 6.08 8.11 -3.62
CA LEU A 57 5.39 6.87 -3.33
C LEU A 57 3.94 7.02 -3.79
N ILE A 58 3.50 6.17 -4.70
CA ILE A 58 2.13 6.15 -5.22
C ILE A 58 1.48 4.86 -4.77
N PHE A 59 0.23 4.93 -4.29
CA PHE A 59 -0.59 3.77 -3.99
C PHE A 59 -2.05 4.13 -4.25
N GLY A 60 -2.68 3.42 -5.19
CA GLY A 60 -4.03 3.73 -5.65
C GLY A 60 -4.14 5.16 -6.21
N PHE A 61 -5.02 5.94 -5.61
CA PHE A 61 -5.27 7.34 -5.97
C PHE A 61 -4.41 8.34 -5.17
N ILE A 62 -3.55 7.89 -4.25
CA ILE A 62 -2.72 8.75 -3.40
C ILE A 62 -1.28 8.76 -3.91
N LYS A 63 -0.66 9.94 -3.93
CA LYS A 63 0.76 10.16 -4.23
C LYS A 63 1.42 11.00 -3.15
N LEU A 64 2.42 10.44 -2.48
CA LEU A 64 3.33 11.15 -1.60
C LEU A 64 4.56 11.57 -2.41
N SER A 65 5.02 12.80 -2.30
CA SER A 65 6.18 13.31 -3.04
C SER A 65 7.16 14.04 -2.13
N TRP A 66 8.45 13.80 -2.34
CA TRP A 66 9.58 14.38 -1.60
C TRP A 66 10.55 15.17 -2.51
N GLU A 67 10.21 15.44 -3.78
CA GLU A 67 11.13 16.05 -4.75
C GLU A 67 11.70 17.41 -4.34
N LYS A 68 10.91 18.23 -3.62
CA LYS A 68 11.33 19.54 -3.09
C LYS A 68 10.98 19.68 -1.61
N GLN A 69 9.72 19.41 -1.30
CA GLN A 69 9.14 19.40 0.04
C GLN A 69 8.12 18.26 0.06
N PHE A 70 7.83 17.74 1.25
CA PHE A 70 6.81 16.70 1.39
C PHE A 70 5.44 17.23 0.94
N LYS A 71 4.81 16.57 -0.02
CA LYS A 71 3.47 16.90 -0.52
C LYS A 71 2.64 15.66 -0.72
N VAL A 72 1.40 15.70 -0.26
CA VAL A 72 0.36 14.74 -0.61
C VAL A 72 -0.37 15.27 -1.85
N ARG A 73 -0.50 14.43 -2.86
CA ARG A 73 -1.18 14.73 -4.13
C ARG A 73 -2.06 13.55 -4.52
N LEU A 74 -2.97 13.79 -5.45
CA LEU A 74 -3.75 12.75 -6.08
C LEU A 74 -2.99 12.15 -7.26
N ASN A 75 -3.06 10.84 -7.40
CA ASN A 75 -2.61 10.14 -8.59
C ASN A 75 -3.64 10.33 -9.70
N THR A 76 -3.21 10.92 -10.81
CA THR A 76 -4.04 11.14 -12.00
C THR A 76 -3.83 10.06 -13.06
N GLN A 77 -2.84 9.18 -12.89
CA GLN A 77 -2.41 8.22 -13.90
C GLN A 77 -2.75 6.79 -13.49
N TRP A 78 -3.60 6.15 -14.29
CA TRP A 78 -4.01 4.75 -14.10
C TRP A 78 -2.84 3.77 -14.12
N GLY A 79 -1.81 4.03 -14.94
CA GLY A 79 -0.62 3.19 -15.02
C GLY A 79 0.14 3.06 -13.69
N PHE A 80 -0.10 3.95 -12.73
CA PHE A 80 0.54 3.92 -11.40
C PHE A 80 -0.44 3.58 -10.28
N PHE A 81 -1.67 3.19 -10.62
CA PHE A 81 -2.69 2.86 -9.62
C PHE A 81 -2.29 1.66 -8.75
N GLY A 82 -1.64 0.67 -9.35
CA GLY A 82 -1.17 -0.54 -8.66
C GLY A 82 0.00 -0.34 -7.69
N GLY A 83 0.53 0.88 -7.56
CA GLY A 83 1.71 1.17 -6.76
C GLY A 83 2.87 1.69 -7.62
N LEU A 84 3.62 2.66 -7.09
CA LEU A 84 4.91 3.03 -7.66
C LEU A 84 5.79 3.74 -6.63
N PHE A 85 6.95 3.15 -6.33
CA PHE A 85 8.04 3.82 -5.65
C PHE A 85 9.07 4.37 -6.63
N ARG A 86 9.24 5.71 -6.64
CA ARG A 86 10.27 6.41 -7.41
C ARG A 86 11.40 6.91 -6.53
N TYR A 87 12.61 6.81 -7.05
CA TYR A 87 13.82 7.21 -6.35
C TYR A 87 14.89 7.78 -7.29
N LYS A 88 15.79 8.61 -6.75
CA LYS A 88 16.99 9.05 -7.49
C LYS A 88 18.15 8.10 -7.19
N PRO A 89 18.72 7.44 -8.21
CA PRO A 89 19.95 6.68 -8.03
C PRO A 89 21.09 7.68 -7.75
N THR A 90 21.71 7.59 -6.57
CA THR A 90 22.92 8.37 -6.26
C THR A 90 24.17 7.73 -6.89
N THR A 91 24.17 6.41 -7.03
CA THR A 91 25.21 5.58 -7.67
C THR A 91 24.58 4.23 -8.04
N PHE A 92 24.78 3.73 -9.26
CA PHE A 92 24.32 2.39 -9.64
C PHE A 92 25.15 1.32 -8.93
N ASN A 93 24.57 0.72 -7.89
CA ASN A 93 25.15 -0.41 -7.18
C ASN A 93 24.12 -1.54 -7.15
N ASN A 94 24.44 -2.65 -7.82
CA ASN A 94 23.52 -3.77 -8.01
C ASN A 94 23.01 -4.35 -6.68
N LYS A 95 23.85 -4.41 -5.63
CA LYS A 95 23.42 -4.91 -4.31
C LYS A 95 22.41 -3.98 -3.64
N LYS A 96 22.59 -2.66 -3.76
CA LYS A 96 21.64 -1.68 -3.21
C LYS A 96 20.31 -1.72 -3.95
N ILE A 97 20.37 -1.80 -5.28
CA ILE A 97 19.18 -1.92 -6.13
C ILE A 97 18.43 -3.21 -5.82
N LEU A 98 19.14 -4.34 -5.72
CA LEU A 98 18.51 -5.62 -5.35
C LEU A 98 17.79 -5.52 -4.02
N ARG A 99 18.43 -4.97 -2.97
CA ARG A 99 17.80 -4.78 -1.66
C ARG A 99 16.56 -3.89 -1.72
N LEU A 100 16.60 -2.83 -2.52
CA LEU A 100 15.47 -1.95 -2.75
C LEU A 100 14.31 -2.71 -3.43
N LEU A 101 14.60 -3.48 -4.49
CA LEU A 101 13.59 -4.27 -5.21
C LEU A 101 13.02 -5.41 -4.36
N THR A 102 13.82 -6.04 -3.51
CA THR A 102 13.32 -7.08 -2.60
C THR A 102 12.54 -6.51 -1.41
N GLY A 103 12.69 -5.21 -1.13
CA GLY A 103 12.05 -4.55 0.01
C GLY A 103 10.54 -4.69 0.02
N GLY A 104 9.87 -4.47 -1.12
CA GLY A 104 8.43 -4.65 -1.25
C GLY A 104 7.98 -6.07 -0.94
N PRO A 105 8.44 -7.09 -1.68
CA PRO A 105 8.09 -8.48 -1.41
C PRO A 105 8.36 -8.94 0.03
N ILE A 106 9.52 -8.62 0.61
CA ILE A 106 9.87 -9.01 1.98
C ILE A 106 8.92 -8.35 2.99
N PHE A 107 8.63 -7.06 2.82
CA PHE A 107 7.75 -6.34 3.73
C PHE A 107 6.30 -6.82 3.63
N SER A 108 5.81 -7.11 2.41
CA SER A 108 4.51 -7.74 2.19
C SER A 108 4.39 -9.11 2.87
N LEU A 109 5.43 -9.96 2.77
CA LEU A 109 5.46 -11.27 3.44
C LEU A 109 5.45 -11.12 4.95
N PHE A 110 6.30 -10.26 5.50
CA PHE A 110 6.36 -10.00 6.94
C PHE A 110 5.03 -9.48 7.48
N PHE A 111 4.41 -8.54 6.78
CA PHE A 111 3.11 -7.98 7.17
C PHE A 111 2.01 -9.05 7.15
N THR A 112 1.98 -9.88 6.09
CA THR A 112 1.04 -11.00 5.98
C THR A 112 1.20 -11.98 7.14
N LEU A 113 2.42 -12.44 7.40
CA LEU A 113 2.70 -13.36 8.51
C LEU A 113 2.28 -12.77 9.87
N THR A 114 2.53 -11.49 10.10
CA THR A 114 2.12 -10.80 11.33
C THR A 114 0.60 -10.75 11.46
N PHE A 115 -0.12 -10.49 10.37
CA PHE A 115 -1.58 -10.50 10.36
C PHE A 115 -2.15 -11.89 10.62
N PHE A 116 -1.63 -12.92 9.96
CA PHE A 116 -2.07 -14.31 10.15
C PHE A 116 -1.91 -14.76 11.61
N VAL A 117 -0.74 -14.53 12.22
CA VAL A 117 -0.50 -14.91 13.62
C VAL A 117 -1.40 -14.15 14.59
N LYS A 118 -1.69 -12.86 14.31
CA LYS A 118 -2.56 -12.06 15.17
C LYS A 118 -4.04 -12.40 15.01
N ILE A 119 -4.52 -12.78 13.83
CA ILE A 119 -5.92 -13.16 13.63
C ILE A 119 -6.28 -14.35 14.53
N GLU A 120 -5.43 -15.38 14.56
CA GLU A 120 -5.65 -16.53 15.45
C GLU A 120 -5.60 -16.12 16.92
N PHE A 121 -4.61 -15.32 17.33
CA PHE A 121 -4.53 -14.81 18.70
C PHE A 121 -5.79 -14.04 19.12
N PHE A 122 -6.30 -13.14 18.27
CA PHE A 122 -7.51 -12.37 18.56
C PHE A 122 -8.76 -13.24 18.58
N GLN A 123 -8.87 -14.24 17.69
CA GLN A 123 -9.98 -15.20 17.70
C GLN A 123 -9.97 -16.06 18.97
N TYR A 124 -8.80 -16.60 19.37
CA TYR A 124 -8.64 -17.36 20.61
C TYR A 124 -8.92 -16.50 21.85
N PHE A 125 -8.44 -15.25 21.88
CA PHE A 125 -8.68 -14.31 22.96
C PHE A 125 -10.16 -13.94 23.11
N LEU A 126 -10.87 -13.68 22.01
CA LEU A 126 -12.31 -13.42 22.03
C LEU A 126 -13.10 -14.65 22.47
N TYR A 127 -12.73 -15.84 22.00
CA TYR A 127 -13.35 -17.10 22.43
C TYR A 127 -13.23 -17.30 23.96
N LEU A 128 -12.05 -17.04 24.52
CA LEU A 128 -11.82 -17.10 25.97
C LEU A 128 -12.63 -16.06 26.76
N ILE A 129 -12.91 -14.87 26.22
CA ILE A 129 -13.73 -13.86 26.91
C ILE A 129 -15.21 -14.24 26.88
N PHE A 130 -15.73 -14.67 25.73
CA PHE A 130 -17.15 -14.96 25.54
C PHE A 130 -17.60 -16.33 26.05
N GLN A 131 -16.68 -17.23 26.38
CA GLN A 131 -17.03 -18.52 26.98
C GLN A 131 -17.15 -18.47 28.51
N TYR A 132 -16.64 -17.41 29.14
CA TYR A 132 -16.68 -17.19 30.60
C TYR A 132 -17.54 -15.98 31.02
N SER A 133 -18.34 -15.43 30.09
CA SER A 133 -19.34 -14.38 30.31
C SER A 133 -20.73 -14.94 30.14
#